data_AF-A0A2E3NRT4-F1
#
_entry.id   AF-A0A2E3NRT4-F1
#
_cell.length_a   1.000
_cell.length_b   1.000
_cell.length_c   1.000
_cell.angle_alpha   90.00
_cell.angle_beta   90.00
_cell.angle_gamma   90.00
#
_symmetry.space_group_name_H-M   'P 1'
#
loop_
_entity.id
_entity.type
_entity.pdbx_description
1 polymer ?
#
loop_
_entity_poly.entity_id
_entity_poly.type
_entity_poly.pdbx_seq_one_letter_code
_entity_poly.pdbx_strand_id
1 'polypeptide(L)'
;MKSDDNDRKPKVWDKGSAPRSSFDQSIERAVQASLLRDSDDSLSCPKPLRELVDALTDRIGIRANDVMAAVQRLEAQRAVVVISTASGWSVRLASRGQDHRATARTASSDSPWTMIRRQLKLMRAAEAQAPVRTAPERRTE
;
A
#
# COMPACT_ATOMS: atom_id res chain seq x y z
N MET A 1 3.28 -3.40 63.26
CA MET A 1 2.14 -3.78 62.38
C MET A 1 1.29 -2.54 62.12
N LYS A 2 1.52 -1.86 60.99
CA LYS A 2 0.62 -0.85 60.43
C LYS A 2 1.07 -0.47 59.01
N SER A 3 0.06 -0.36 58.14
CA SER A 3 0.06 0.26 56.81
C SER A 3 0.64 -0.56 55.65
N ASP A 4 -0.19 -1.47 55.12
CA ASP A 4 -0.14 -1.89 53.72
C ASP A 4 -0.61 -0.72 52.86
N ASP A 5 0.34 -0.05 52.21
CA ASP A 5 0.08 1.04 51.28
C ASP A 5 -0.39 0.47 49.93
N ASN A 6 -1.41 1.12 49.41
CA ASN A 6 -2.32 0.61 48.39
C ASN A 6 -1.74 0.98 47.01
N ASP A 7 -0.68 0.29 46.58
CA ASP A 7 -0.05 0.52 45.27
C ASP A 7 -0.82 -0.23 44.15
N ARG A 8 -2.11 0.12 43.98
CA ARG A 8 -2.89 -0.25 42.79
C ARG A 8 -2.42 0.59 41.61
N LYS A 9 -1.31 0.19 41.00
CA LYS A 9 -0.93 0.66 39.67
C LYS A 9 -2.09 0.36 38.70
N PRO A 10 -2.55 1.35 37.90
CA PRO A 10 -3.57 1.10 36.89
C PRO A 10 -3.01 0.09 35.89
N LYS A 11 -3.74 -1.01 35.74
CA LYS A 11 -3.50 -2.08 34.76
C LYS A 11 -3.43 -1.41 33.40
N VAL A 12 -2.21 -1.24 32.90
CA VAL A 12 -1.93 -0.69 31.57
C VAL A 12 -2.72 -1.55 30.61
N TRP A 13 -3.72 -0.95 29.96
CA TRP A 13 -4.41 -1.60 28.87
C TRP A 13 -3.34 -1.69 27.80
N ASP A 14 -2.74 -2.88 27.69
CA ASP A 14 -2.13 -3.30 26.44
C ASP A 14 -3.14 -2.91 25.37
N LYS A 15 -2.83 -1.86 24.60
CA LYS A 15 -3.41 -1.64 23.28
C LYS A 15 -2.90 -2.79 22.42
N GLY A 16 -3.34 -4.00 22.76
CA GLY A 16 -3.09 -5.22 22.04
C GLY A 16 -3.60 -4.97 20.64
N SER A 17 -2.69 -5.09 19.69
CA SER A 17 -3.02 -5.17 18.27
C SER A 17 -4.31 -5.98 18.13
N ALA A 18 -5.38 -5.34 17.67
CA ALA A 18 -6.63 -6.03 17.43
C ALA A 18 -6.32 -7.30 16.62
N PRO A 19 -6.89 -8.47 16.98
CA PRO A 19 -6.58 -9.72 16.32
C PRO A 19 -6.78 -9.52 14.81
N ARG A 20 -5.69 -9.71 14.04
CA ARG A 20 -5.68 -9.50 12.58
C ARG A 20 -6.76 -10.37 11.97
N SER A 21 -7.74 -9.74 11.32
CA SER A 21 -8.79 -10.49 10.62
C SER A 21 -8.13 -11.44 9.60
N SER A 22 -8.63 -12.68 9.51
CA SER A 22 -8.18 -13.65 8.50
C SER A 22 -8.34 -13.09 7.07
N PHE A 23 -9.31 -12.19 6.88
CA PHE A 23 -9.52 -11.44 5.66
C PHE A 23 -8.35 -10.50 5.35
N ASP A 24 -7.90 -9.69 6.33
CA ASP A 24 -6.76 -8.78 6.16
C ASP A 24 -5.48 -9.52 5.78
N GLN A 25 -5.23 -10.67 6.41
CA GLN A 25 -4.09 -11.52 6.08
C GLN A 25 -4.19 -12.11 4.67
N SER A 26 -5.41 -12.42 4.22
CA SER A 26 -5.63 -12.95 2.87
C SER A 26 -5.35 -11.88 1.80
N ILE A 27 -5.75 -10.63 2.04
CA ILE A 27 -5.42 -9.50 1.16
C ILE A 27 -3.91 -9.25 1.13
N GLU A 28 -3.24 -9.28 2.29
CA GLU A 28 -1.79 -9.11 2.37
C GLU A 28 -1.05 -10.19 1.58
N ARG A 29 -1.49 -11.46 1.66
CA ARG A 29 -0.95 -12.54 0.83
C ARG A 29 -1.20 -12.31 -0.66
N ALA A 30 -2.38 -11.82 -1.04
CA ALA A 30 -2.69 -11.50 -2.44
C ALA A 30 -1.78 -10.38 -2.99
N VAL A 31 -1.54 -9.34 -2.19
CA VAL A 31 -0.59 -8.26 -2.51
C VAL A 31 0.80 -8.82 -2.70
N GLN A 32 1.30 -9.62 -1.75
CA GLN A 32 2.64 -10.21 -1.84
C GLN A 32 2.76 -11.14 -3.05
N ALA A 33 1.77 -12.00 -3.31
CA ALA A 33 1.77 -12.90 -4.47
C ALA A 33 1.77 -12.12 -5.79
N SER A 34 1.01 -11.02 -5.88
CA SER A 34 1.00 -10.17 -7.06
C SER A 34 2.32 -9.44 -7.31
N LEU A 35 3.10 -9.20 -6.27
CA LEU A 35 4.46 -8.65 -6.40
C LEU A 35 5.47 -9.74 -6.72
N LEU A 36 5.30 -10.96 -6.18
CA LEU A 36 6.21 -12.09 -6.38
C LEU A 36 6.19 -12.61 -7.83
N ARG A 37 5.03 -12.65 -8.49
CA ARG A 37 4.88 -13.20 -9.86
C ARG A 37 5.71 -12.46 -10.93
N ASP A 38 6.12 -11.23 -10.66
CA ASP A 38 6.96 -10.41 -11.55
C ASP A 38 8.42 -10.30 -11.04
N SER A 39 8.76 -10.97 -9.93
CA SER A 39 9.99 -10.77 -9.16
C SER A 39 10.83 -12.05 -9.07
N ASP A 40 11.25 -12.60 -10.21
CA ASP A 40 12.23 -13.71 -10.23
C ASP A 40 13.68 -13.21 -10.10
N ASP A 41 13.90 -11.90 -10.10
CA ASP A 41 15.25 -11.32 -10.05
C ASP A 41 15.41 -10.28 -8.95
N SER A 42 16.60 -10.27 -8.35
CA SER A 42 16.99 -9.44 -7.20
C SER A 42 17.04 -7.92 -7.49
N LEU A 43 16.64 -7.54 -8.71
CA LEU A 43 16.52 -6.18 -9.23
C LEU A 43 15.06 -5.84 -9.61
N SER A 44 14.09 -6.54 -9.02
CA SER A 44 12.66 -6.47 -9.35
C SER A 44 12.18 -5.02 -9.55
N CYS A 45 11.83 -4.73 -10.80
CA CYS A 45 11.30 -3.44 -11.21
C CYS A 45 10.11 -3.06 -10.31
N PRO A 46 10.13 -1.88 -9.68
CA PRO A 46 9.08 -1.50 -8.76
C PRO A 46 7.76 -1.33 -9.53
N LYS A 47 6.75 -2.12 -9.16
CA LYS A 47 5.45 -2.14 -9.85
C LYS A 47 4.67 -0.87 -9.53
N PRO A 48 4.03 -0.20 -10.52
CA PRO A 48 3.17 0.94 -10.23
C PRO A 48 2.08 0.55 -9.23
N LEU A 49 1.96 1.30 -8.13
CA LEU A 49 0.99 1.03 -7.07
C LEU A 49 -0.44 1.03 -7.60
N ARG A 50 -0.72 1.90 -8.58
CA ARG A 50 -2.00 1.93 -9.28
C ARG A 50 -2.31 0.59 -9.97
N GLU A 51 -1.37 0.05 -10.75
CA GLU A 51 -1.57 -1.23 -11.45
C GLU A 51 -1.77 -2.39 -10.47
N LEU A 52 -1.08 -2.38 -9.33
CA LEU A 52 -1.31 -3.36 -8.26
C LEU A 52 -2.74 -3.26 -7.72
N VAL A 53 -3.20 -2.03 -7.42
CA VAL A 53 -4.55 -1.79 -6.92
C VAL A 53 -5.59 -2.23 -7.94
N ASP A 54 -5.45 -1.80 -9.20
CA ASP A 54 -6.39 -2.10 -10.27
C ASP A 54 -6.40 -3.61 -10.58
N ALA A 55 -5.24 -4.29 -10.58
CA ALA A 55 -5.19 -5.74 -10.77
C ALA A 55 -5.93 -6.51 -9.66
N LEU A 56 -5.80 -6.09 -8.40
CA LEU A 56 -6.46 -6.75 -7.27
C LEU A 56 -7.95 -6.38 -7.17
N THR A 57 -8.34 -5.19 -7.61
CA THR A 57 -9.77 -4.81 -7.69
C THR A 57 -10.47 -5.54 -8.82
N ASP A 58 -9.86 -5.58 -10.00
CA ASP A 58 -10.55 -6.03 -11.22
C ASP A 58 -10.51 -7.55 -11.35
N ARG A 59 -9.42 -8.19 -10.93
CA ARG A 59 -9.27 -9.66 -11.06
C ARG A 59 -9.75 -10.43 -9.83
N ILE A 60 -9.68 -9.82 -8.64
CA ILE A 60 -9.96 -10.51 -7.37
C ILE A 60 -11.19 -9.90 -6.66
N GLY A 61 -11.67 -8.73 -7.09
CA GLY A 61 -12.84 -8.08 -6.50
C GLY A 61 -12.57 -7.46 -5.12
N ILE A 62 -11.30 -7.24 -4.76
CA ILE A 62 -10.93 -6.61 -3.47
C ILE A 62 -11.14 -5.11 -3.59
N ARG A 63 -11.71 -4.46 -2.56
CA ARG A 63 -11.88 -3.00 -2.60
C ARG A 63 -10.52 -2.31 -2.61
N ALA A 64 -10.38 -1.25 -3.41
CA ALA A 64 -9.14 -0.49 -3.49
C ALA A 64 -8.65 0.03 -2.13
N ASN A 65 -9.57 0.43 -1.23
CA ASN A 65 -9.22 0.85 0.12
C ASN A 65 -8.58 -0.28 0.95
N ASP A 66 -9.05 -1.52 0.78
CA ASP A 66 -8.54 -2.68 1.53
C ASP A 66 -7.16 -3.08 1.02
N VAL A 67 -6.93 -3.01 -0.30
CA VAL A 67 -5.60 -3.18 -0.91
C VAL A 67 -4.63 -2.12 -0.38
N MET A 68 -5.04 -0.86 -0.39
CA MET A 68 -4.21 0.25 0.11
C MET A 68 -3.89 0.11 1.59
N ALA A 69 -4.86 -0.30 2.41
CA ALA A 69 -4.65 -0.59 3.82
C ALA A 69 -3.66 -1.75 4.01
N ALA A 70 -3.75 -2.80 3.19
CA ALA A 70 -2.82 -3.93 3.23
C ALA A 70 -1.39 -3.52 2.84
N VAL A 71 -1.20 -2.74 1.77
CA VAL A 71 0.14 -2.25 1.38
C VAL A 71 0.72 -1.37 2.49
N GLN A 72 -0.07 -0.47 3.09
CA GLN A 72 0.35 0.35 4.22
C GLN A 72 0.78 -0.49 5.44
N ARG A 73 0.05 -1.55 5.75
CA ARG A 73 0.43 -2.48 6.83
C ARG A 73 1.71 -3.24 6.50
N LEU A 74 1.87 -3.70 5.26
CA LEU A 74 3.07 -4.39 4.81
C LEU A 74 4.30 -3.47 4.80
N GLU A 75 4.12 -2.19 4.48
CA GLU A 75 5.19 -1.18 4.52
C GLU A 75 5.62 -0.89 5.96
N ALA A 76 4.65 -0.72 6.87
CA ALA A 76 4.92 -0.62 8.31
C ALA A 76 5.65 -1.85 8.87
N GLN A 77 5.36 -3.04 8.34
CA GLN A 77 6.04 -4.31 8.66
C GLN A 77 7.38 -4.49 7.93
N ARG A 78 7.78 -3.54 7.08
CA ARG A 78 8.98 -3.62 6.22
C ARG A 78 9.00 -4.83 5.29
N ALA A 79 7.83 -5.35 4.94
CA ALA A 79 7.68 -6.44 3.98
C ALA A 79 7.62 -5.91 2.53
N VAL A 80 7.20 -4.66 2.35
CA VAL A 80 7.21 -3.96 1.06
C VAL A 80 7.85 -2.59 1.23
N VAL A 81 8.40 -2.06 0.12
CA VAL A 81 8.91 -0.70 0.02
C VAL A 81 8.02 0.06 -0.96
N VAL A 82 7.55 1.23 -0.56
CA VAL A 82 6.82 2.17 -1.41
C VAL A 82 7.76 3.31 -1.80
N ILE A 83 7.89 3.55 -3.10
CA ILE A 83 8.86 4.47 -3.69
C ILE A 83 8.09 5.54 -4.45
N SER A 84 8.42 6.81 -4.18
CA SER A 84 7.98 7.92 -5.02
C SER A 84 8.83 7.97 -6.29
N THR A 85 8.17 8.00 -7.45
CA THR A 85 8.79 8.07 -8.79
C THR A 85 8.28 9.32 -9.52
N ALA A 86 8.93 9.72 -10.61
CA ALA A 86 8.51 10.87 -11.42
C ALA A 86 7.07 10.73 -11.98
N SER A 87 6.59 9.49 -12.15
CA SER A 87 5.26 9.17 -12.68
C SER A 87 4.24 8.80 -11.60
N GLY A 88 4.64 8.71 -10.32
CA GLY A 88 3.72 8.44 -9.22
C GLY A 88 4.34 7.59 -8.11
N TRP A 89 3.63 6.54 -7.71
CA TRP A 89 4.07 5.66 -6.62
C TRP A 89 4.24 4.26 -7.15
N SER A 90 5.36 3.64 -6.79
CA SER A 90 5.65 2.24 -7.12
C SER A 90 5.91 1.45 -5.84
N VAL A 91 5.65 0.16 -5.88
CA VAL A 91 5.78 -0.75 -4.74
C VAL A 91 6.53 -2.01 -5.16
N ARG A 92 7.41 -2.48 -4.29
CA ARG A 92 8.11 -3.76 -4.43
C ARG A 92 8.24 -4.48 -3.10
N LEU A 93 8.55 -5.76 -3.14
CA LEU A 93 8.92 -6.51 -1.95
C LEU A 93 10.25 -5.97 -1.38
N ALA A 94 10.35 -5.96 -0.05
CA ALA A 94 11.59 -5.60 0.61
C ALA A 94 12.60 -6.74 0.47
N SER A 95 13.81 -6.42 0.00
CA SER A 95 14.92 -7.38 -0.01
C SER A 95 15.46 -7.54 1.40
N ARG A 96 15.62 -8.77 1.87
CA ARG A 96 16.30 -9.07 3.15
C ARG A 96 17.74 -8.55 3.08
N GLY A 97 17.97 -7.33 3.56
CA GLY A 97 19.31 -6.76 3.79
C GLY A 97 19.65 -5.44 3.09
N GLN A 98 18.84 -4.90 2.17
CA GLN A 98 19.22 -3.70 1.38
C GLN A 98 18.39 -2.43 1.62
N ASP A 99 17.18 -2.54 2.17
CA ASP A 99 16.21 -1.43 2.09
C ASP A 99 16.22 -0.45 3.27
N HIS A 100 17.29 -0.47 4.09
CA HIS A 100 17.45 0.42 5.24
C HIS A 100 17.59 1.90 4.87
N ARG A 101 17.82 2.23 3.60
CA ARG A 101 18.20 3.58 3.14
C ARG A 101 17.09 4.34 2.39
N ALA A 102 15.99 3.70 1.99
CA ALA A 102 15.03 4.28 1.03
C ALA A 102 13.83 5.02 1.64
N THR A 103 13.62 4.99 2.96
CA THR A 103 12.61 5.83 3.62
C THR A 103 13.20 7.19 3.97
N ALA A 104 13.42 8.01 2.93
CA ALA A 104 13.74 9.42 3.11
C ALA A 104 12.58 10.09 3.88
N ARG A 105 12.89 10.51 5.11
CA ARG A 105 12.02 11.29 5.99
C ARG A 105 11.62 12.59 5.28
N THR A 106 10.47 12.62 4.62
CA THR A 106 9.79 13.89 4.37
C THR A 106 9.11 14.31 5.66
N ALA A 107 9.72 15.30 6.33
CA ALA A 107 9.11 16.05 7.42
C ALA A 107 7.93 16.86 6.85
N SER A 108 6.79 16.21 6.69
CA SER A 108 5.49 16.86 6.52
C SER A 108 4.59 16.31 7.62
N SER A 109 3.86 17.19 8.30
CA SER A 109 2.88 16.82 9.32
C SER A 109 1.74 15.95 8.77
N ASP A 110 1.66 15.77 7.45
CA ASP A 110 0.73 14.87 6.79
C ASP A 110 1.40 13.52 6.49
N SER A 111 0.70 12.43 6.79
CA SER A 111 1.23 11.08 6.53
C SER A 111 1.52 10.92 5.04
N PRO A 112 2.67 10.36 4.61
CA PRO A 112 2.94 10.09 3.20
C PRO A 112 1.80 9.29 2.54
N TRP A 113 1.11 8.45 3.31
CA TRP A 113 -0.06 7.71 2.90
C TRP A 113 -1.28 8.57 2.53
N THR A 114 -1.46 9.74 3.14
CA THR A 114 -2.51 10.69 2.75
C THR A 114 -2.24 11.22 1.34
N MET A 115 -0.98 11.57 1.04
CA MET A 115 -0.56 12.06 -0.27
C MET A 115 -0.70 10.97 -1.34
N ILE A 116 -0.25 9.75 -1.05
CA ILE A 116 -0.39 8.58 -1.93
C ILE A 116 -1.87 8.37 -2.30
N ARG A 117 -2.76 8.32 -1.30
CA ARG A 117 -4.21 8.12 -1.52
C ARG A 117 -4.83 9.24 -2.35
N ARG A 118 -4.46 10.50 -2.08
CA ARG A 118 -4.95 11.66 -2.84
C ARG A 118 -4.54 11.57 -4.31
N GLN A 119 -3.27 11.26 -4.59
CA GLN A 119 -2.76 11.15 -5.95
C GLN A 119 -3.44 10.03 -6.75
N LEU A 120 -3.61 8.85 -6.16
CA LEU A 120 -4.33 7.74 -6.81
C LEU A 120 -5.78 8.11 -7.15
N LYS A 121 -6.47 8.83 -6.26
CA LYS A 121 -7.83 9.33 -6.51
C LYS A 121 -7.87 10.32 -7.68
N LEU A 122 -6.90 11.23 -7.77
CA LEU A 122 -6.80 12.20 -8.87
C LEU A 122 -6.52 11.51 -10.21
N MET A 123 -5.62 10.53 -10.24
CA MET A 123 -5.29 9.79 -11.47
C MET A 123 -6.49 9.00 -12.00
N ARG A 124 -7.25 8.33 -11.12
CA ARG A 124 -8.49 7.62 -11.51
C ARG A 124 -9.55 8.59 -12.06
N ALA A 125 -9.70 9.76 -11.44
CA ALA A 125 -10.64 10.77 -11.90
C ALA A 125 -10.25 11.38 -13.25
N ALA A 126 -8.94 11.55 -13.51
CA ALA A 126 -8.43 12.05 -14.79
C ALA A 126 -8.66 11.05 -15.93
N GLU A 127 -8.52 9.76 -15.68
CA GLU A 127 -8.78 8.72 -16.67
C GLU A 127 -10.27 8.52 -16.95
N ALA A 128 -11.13 8.62 -15.93
CA ALA A 128 -12.58 8.60 -16.12
C ALA A 128 -13.08 9.81 -16.95
N GLN A 129 -12.30 10.89 -17.01
CA GLN A 129 -12.57 12.07 -17.83
C GLN A 129 -11.81 12.07 -19.16
N ALA A 130 -10.93 11.10 -19.42
CA ALA A 130 -10.24 11.00 -20.69
C ALA A 130 -11.27 10.63 -21.77
N PRO A 131 -11.53 11.50 -22.76
CA PRO A 131 -12.45 11.17 -23.83
C PRO A 131 -11.87 9.96 -24.56
N VAL A 132 -12.68 8.90 -24.69
CA VAL A 132 -12.43 7.81 -25.64
C VAL A 132 -12.16 8.49 -26.97
N ARG A 133 -10.90 8.51 -27.39
CA ARG A 133 -10.52 9.04 -28.71
C ARG A 133 -11.24 8.17 -29.73
N THR A 134 -12.35 8.68 -30.24
CA THR A 134 -13.05 8.17 -31.40
C THR A 134 -12.02 8.04 -32.51
N ALA A 135 -11.85 6.82 -33.01
CA ALA A 135 -11.01 6.54 -34.16
C ALA A 135 -11.43 7.46 -35.32
N PRO A 136 -10.50 8.04 -36.09
CA PRO A 136 -10.87 8.74 -37.30
C PRO A 136 -11.44 7.73 -38.29
N GLU A 137 -12.74 7.85 -38.55
CA GLU A 137 -13.44 7.20 -39.64
C GLU A 137 -12.71 7.54 -40.94
N ARG A 138 -11.96 6.58 -41.49
CA ARG A 138 -11.41 6.74 -42.83
C ARG A 138 -12.57 6.68 -43.80
N ARG A 139 -12.99 7.85 -44.30
CA ARG A 139 -13.77 7.94 -45.54
C ARG A 139 -12.95 7.27 -46.65
N THR A 140 -13.41 6.13 -47.12
CA THR A 140 -13.10 5.62 -48.45
C THR A 140 -13.88 6.46 -49.45
N GLU A 141 -13.14 7.22 -50.26
CA GLU A 141 -13.58 7.61 -51.61
C GLU A 141 -13.46 6.41 -52.56
#